data_AF-A0A494TBJ6-F1
#
_entry.id   AF-A0A494TBJ6-F1
#
_cell.length_a   1.000
_cell.length_b   1.000
_cell.length_c   1.000
_cell.angle_alpha   90.00
_cell.angle_beta   90.00
_cell.angle_gamma   90.00
#
_symmetry.space_group_name_H-M   'P 1'
#
loop_
_entity.id
_entity.type
_entity.pdbx_description
1 polymer ?
#
loop_
_entity_poly.entity_id
_entity_poly.type
_entity_poly.pdbx_seq_one_letter_code
_entity_poly.pdbx_strand_id
1 'polypeptide(L)'
;MQGTAPVGVTVRVKNIEVGTDATILDVSASYGGTASSDVTLAGSPTYLLDEQGNRLMLKPPQDDRDLRITKGQTMDGKLVFLGAVAEGTKAVKLVFNDNNDGNSIIDPGLTIALPLDDAAK
;
A
#
# COMPACT_ATOMS: atom_id res chain seq x y z
N MET A 1 2.24 0.60 11.53
CA MET A 1 2.34 -0.79 11.02
C MET A 1 3.37 -0.85 9.89
N GLN A 2 3.98 -2.00 9.58
CA GLN A 2 4.94 -2.11 8.48
C GLN A 2 4.93 -3.47 7.78
N GLY A 3 5.43 -3.51 6.55
CA GLY A 3 5.71 -4.74 5.80
C GLY A 3 6.93 -4.58 4.89
N THR A 4 7.51 -5.71 4.50
CA THR A 4 8.74 -5.75 3.70
C THR A 4 8.61 -6.78 2.57
N ALA A 5 8.98 -6.39 1.35
CA ALA A 5 9.18 -7.34 0.26
C ALA A 5 10.66 -7.78 0.22
N PRO A 6 10.96 -9.06 0.00
CA PRO A 6 12.34 -9.59 -0.04
C PRO A 6 13.30 -8.85 -0.96
N VAL A 7 12.82 -8.23 -2.04
CA VAL A 7 13.67 -7.43 -2.96
C VAL A 7 14.28 -6.17 -2.29
N GLY A 8 13.87 -5.84 -1.06
CA GLY A 8 14.40 -4.72 -0.29
C GLY A 8 13.47 -3.52 -0.20
N VAL A 9 12.17 -3.71 -0.48
CA VAL A 9 11.13 -2.69 -0.24
C VAL A 9 10.67 -2.79 1.20
N THR A 10 10.56 -1.64 1.86
CA THR A 10 9.89 -1.51 3.16
C THR A 10 8.79 -0.47 3.05
N VAL A 11 7.57 -0.80 3.48
CA VAL A 11 6.46 0.16 3.58
C VAL A 11 6.00 0.24 5.03
N ARG A 12 5.87 1.47 5.53
CA ARG A 12 5.31 1.79 6.85
C ARG A 12 4.03 2.57 6.67
N VAL A 13 2.97 2.11 7.30
CA VAL A 13 1.70 2.83 7.44
C VAL A 13 1.71 3.52 8.80
N LYS A 14 1.66 4.85 8.77
CA LYS A 14 1.74 5.74 9.94
C LYS A 14 0.36 6.05 10.52
N ASN A 15 -0.63 6.21 9.66
CA ASN A 15 -1.99 6.57 10.03
C ASN A 15 -3.00 5.96 9.04
N ILE A 16 -4.22 5.74 9.51
CA ILE A 16 -5.35 5.23 8.74
C ILE A 16 -6.56 6.12 9.05
N GLU A 17 -7.14 6.71 8.02
CA GLU A 17 -8.37 7.50 8.11
C GLU A 17 -9.44 6.81 7.27
N VAL A 18 -10.48 6.29 7.92
CA VAL A 18 -11.60 5.61 7.25
C VAL A 18 -12.71 6.62 7.03
N GLY A 19 -13.01 6.92 5.77
CA GLY A 19 -14.12 7.78 5.37
C GLY A 19 -15.21 7.04 4.63
N THR A 20 -16.32 7.75 4.37
CA THR A 20 -17.47 7.21 3.63
C THR A 20 -17.21 7.11 2.12
N ASP A 21 -16.34 7.96 1.58
CA ASP A 21 -16.05 8.01 0.14
C ASP A 21 -14.65 7.46 -0.19
N ALA A 22 -13.74 7.52 0.76
CA ALA A 22 -12.37 7.05 0.61
C ALA A 22 -11.75 6.66 1.95
N THR A 23 -10.81 5.73 1.90
CA THR A 23 -9.88 5.43 3.00
C THR A 23 -8.50 5.97 2.66
N ILE A 24 -7.90 6.73 3.58
CA ILE A 24 -6.63 7.41 3.37
C ILE A 24 -5.57 6.79 4.28
N LEU A 25 -4.43 6.41 3.70
CA LEU A 25 -3.27 5.92 4.44
C LEU A 25 -2.13 6.92 4.34
N ASP A 26 -1.58 7.32 5.48
CA ASP A 26 -0.31 8.04 5.51
C ASP A 26 0.82 7.00 5.51
N VAL A 27 1.68 7.01 4.48
CA VAL A 27 2.70 6.00 4.26
C VAL A 27 4.11 6.59 4.14
N SER A 28 5.09 5.74 4.43
CA SER A 28 6.50 5.93 4.09
C SER A 28 7.01 4.64 3.48
N ALA A 29 7.51 4.70 2.25
CA ALA A 29 8.00 3.55 1.51
C ALA A 29 9.45 3.79 1.08
N SER A 30 10.32 2.84 1.36
CA SER A 30 11.75 2.93 1.07
C SER A 30 12.21 1.74 0.24
N TYR A 31 13.14 1.97 -0.69
CA TYR A 31 13.79 0.91 -1.44
C TYR A 31 15.29 0.85 -1.11
N GLY A 32 15.67 -0.14 -0.30
CA GLY A 32 17.06 -0.40 0.08
C GLY A 32 17.73 -1.52 -0.71
N GLY A 33 17.01 -2.12 -1.66
CA GLY A 33 17.52 -3.22 -2.48
C GLY A 33 18.64 -2.81 -3.43
N THR A 34 19.35 -3.79 -3.96
CA THR A 34 20.47 -3.56 -4.89
C THR A 34 20.24 -4.12 -6.28
N ALA A 35 19.13 -4.82 -6.50
CA ALA A 35 18.86 -5.60 -7.70
C ALA A 35 18.39 -4.75 -8.89
N SER A 36 17.81 -3.57 -8.65
CA SER A 36 17.39 -2.62 -9.69
C SER A 36 17.70 -1.16 -9.28
N SER A 37 17.56 -0.23 -10.23
CA SER A 37 17.66 1.22 -9.97
C SER A 37 16.45 1.76 -9.22
N ASP A 38 15.30 1.13 -9.39
CA ASP A 38 14.02 1.55 -8.87
C ASP A 38 13.03 0.39 -8.86
N VAL A 39 11.93 0.59 -8.14
CA VAL A 39 10.77 -0.30 -8.08
C VAL A 39 9.51 0.55 -8.05
N THR A 40 8.39 -0.06 -8.42
CA THR A 40 7.06 0.57 -8.45
C THR A 40 6.13 -0.20 -7.53
N LEU A 41 5.33 0.52 -6.74
CA LEU A 41 4.38 -0.11 -5.82
C LEU A 41 2.97 -0.22 -6.42
N ALA A 42 2.71 0.42 -7.56
CA ALA A 42 1.41 0.38 -8.23
C ALA A 42 1.51 0.13 -9.75
N GLY A 43 2.55 -0.55 -10.24
CA GLY A 43 2.60 -1.01 -11.64
C GLY A 43 1.70 -2.21 -11.91
N SER A 44 1.26 -2.91 -10.85
CA SER A 44 0.19 -3.90 -10.85
C SER A 44 -0.90 -3.53 -9.83
N PRO A 45 -2.09 -4.17 -9.83
CA PRO A 45 -3.22 -3.77 -8.99
C PRO A 45 -2.83 -3.59 -7.52
N THR A 46 -3.15 -2.42 -6.98
CA THR A 46 -2.87 -2.03 -5.59
C THR A 46 -4.15 -1.52 -4.94
N TYR A 47 -4.50 -2.08 -3.78
CA TYR A 47 -5.80 -1.89 -3.16
C TYR A 47 -5.80 -2.21 -1.67
N LEU A 48 -6.87 -1.80 -0.97
CA LEU A 48 -7.23 -2.37 0.32
C LEU A 48 -8.22 -3.52 0.13
N LEU A 49 -7.99 -4.63 0.84
CA LEU A 49 -8.90 -5.77 0.91
C LEU A 49 -9.51 -5.81 2.30
N ASP A 50 -10.83 -5.74 2.41
CA ASP A 50 -11.52 -5.93 3.67
C ASP A 50 -11.79 -7.41 4.00
N GLU A 51 -12.35 -7.66 5.17
CA GLU A 51 -12.69 -9.01 5.66
C GLU A 51 -13.80 -9.69 4.87
N GLN A 52 -14.61 -8.93 4.13
CA GLN A 52 -15.69 -9.44 3.30
C GLN A 52 -15.24 -9.71 1.85
N GLY A 53 -13.99 -9.38 1.53
CA GLY A 53 -13.39 -9.57 0.22
C GLY A 53 -13.59 -8.39 -0.73
N ASN A 54 -14.13 -7.26 -0.27
CA ASN A 54 -14.24 -6.06 -1.09
C ASN A 54 -12.86 -5.47 -1.31
N ARG A 55 -12.60 -5.02 -2.54
CA ARG A 55 -11.35 -4.37 -2.91
C ARG A 55 -11.58 -2.88 -3.12
N LEU A 56 -10.98 -2.04 -2.28
CA LEU A 56 -10.97 -0.58 -2.43
C LEU A 56 -9.75 -0.18 -3.25
N MET A 57 -9.98 0.28 -4.48
CA MET A 57 -8.90 0.54 -5.44
C MET A 57 -8.14 1.81 -5.10
N LEU A 58 -6.81 1.80 -5.26
CA LEU A 58 -5.99 3.00 -5.18
C LEU A 58 -6.44 4.02 -6.24
N LYS A 59 -6.74 5.24 -5.82
CA LYS A 59 -6.81 6.40 -6.72
C LYS A 59 -5.38 6.76 -7.13
N PRO A 60 -5.01 6.67 -8.41
CA PRO A 60 -3.64 6.97 -8.83
C PRO A 60 -3.25 8.40 -8.45
N PRO A 61 -2.11 8.61 -7.76
CA PRO A 61 -1.60 9.94 -7.53
C PRO A 61 -1.31 10.65 -8.85
N GLN A 62 -1.51 11.97 -8.88
CA GLN A 62 -1.35 12.77 -10.11
C GLN A 62 0.10 12.83 -10.57
N ASP A 63 1.04 12.98 -9.63
CA ASP A 63 2.46 13.22 -9.93
C ASP A 63 3.26 11.93 -10.09
N ASP A 64 2.81 10.83 -9.48
CA ASP A 64 3.47 9.53 -9.52
C ASP A 64 2.44 8.40 -9.50
N ARG A 65 1.99 8.02 -10.69
CA ARG A 65 0.91 7.04 -10.86
C ARG A 65 1.28 5.63 -10.40
N ASP A 66 2.57 5.29 -10.49
CA ASP A 66 3.06 3.93 -10.24
C ASP A 66 3.77 3.80 -8.89
N LEU A 67 3.82 4.89 -8.10
CA LEU A 67 4.47 4.95 -6.80
C LEU A 67 5.93 4.48 -6.89
N ARG A 68 6.71 5.13 -7.75
CA ARG A 68 8.08 4.74 -8.06
C ARG A 68 9.03 5.19 -6.96
N ILE A 69 9.87 4.27 -6.51
CA ILE A 69 10.88 4.50 -5.48
C ILE A 69 12.24 4.16 -6.06
N THR A 70 13.08 5.17 -6.23
CA THR A 70 14.48 4.97 -6.64
C THR A 70 15.30 4.37 -5.51
N LYS A 71 16.29 3.55 -5.86
CA LYS A 71 17.23 2.91 -4.93
C LYS A 71 17.85 3.92 -3.97
N GLY A 72 17.81 3.57 -2.68
CA GLY A 72 18.31 4.39 -1.58
C GLY A 72 17.38 5.52 -1.17
N GLN A 73 16.22 5.68 -1.82
CA GLN A 73 15.27 6.73 -1.50
C GLN A 73 14.13 6.23 -0.62
N THR A 74 13.45 7.22 -0.03
CA THR A 74 12.18 7.05 0.68
C THR A 74 11.16 8.01 0.07
N MET A 75 9.97 7.49 -0.22
CA MET A 75 8.80 8.22 -0.61
C MET A 75 7.87 8.33 0.60
N ASP A 76 7.45 9.54 0.95
CA ASP A 76 6.42 9.79 1.96
C ASP A 76 5.19 10.38 1.26
N GLY A 77 4.00 9.97 1.67
CA GLY A 77 2.79 10.48 1.03
C GLY A 77 1.49 9.88 1.56
N LYS A 78 0.38 10.32 0.95
CA LYS A 78 -0.96 9.84 1.20
C LYS A 78 -1.38 8.90 0.07
N LEU A 79 -1.82 7.69 0.40
CA LEU A 79 -2.51 6.80 -0.52
C LEU A 79 -4.00 6.93 -0.28
N VAL A 80 -4.77 7.15 -1.34
CA VAL A 80 -6.23 7.31 -1.27
C VAL A 80 -6.88 6.13 -1.95
N PHE A 81 -7.67 5.35 -1.22
CA PHE A 81 -8.40 4.21 -1.74
C PHE A 81 -9.87 4.56 -1.86
N LEU A 82 -10.45 4.35 -3.04
CA LEU A 82 -11.82 4.72 -3.35
C LEU A 82 -12.82 3.73 -2.72
N GLY A 83 -13.85 4.28 -2.09
CA GLY A 83 -14.88 3.54 -1.37
C GLY A 83 -14.68 3.52 0.15
N ALA A 84 -15.66 2.95 0.83
CA ALA A 84 -15.66 2.81 2.28
C ALA A 84 -15.23 1.39 2.69
N VAL A 85 -14.52 1.31 3.81
CA VAL A 85 -14.41 0.05 4.54
C VAL A 85 -15.79 -0.28 5.11
N ALA A 86 -16.21 -1.53 4.99
CA ALA A 86 -17.49 -1.96 5.52
C ALA A 86 -17.60 -1.75 7.04
N GLU A 87 -18.81 -1.46 7.51
CA GLU A 87 -19.03 -1.21 8.92
C GLU A 87 -18.70 -2.46 9.76
N GLY A 88 -17.98 -2.25 10.86
CA GLY A 88 -17.61 -3.32 11.79
C GLY A 88 -16.36 -4.13 11.38
N THR A 89 -15.77 -3.87 10.21
CA THR A 89 -14.48 -4.44 9.82
C THR A 89 -13.40 -4.10 10.84
N LYS A 90 -12.65 -5.11 11.28
CA LYS A 90 -11.62 -4.97 12.33
C LYS A 90 -10.21 -4.89 11.75
N ALA A 91 -10.01 -5.36 10.54
CA ALA A 91 -8.76 -5.19 9.82
C ALA A 91 -8.98 -5.11 8.32
N VAL A 92 -8.08 -4.42 7.64
CA VAL A 92 -7.94 -4.47 6.18
C VAL A 92 -6.54 -4.95 5.82
N LYS A 93 -6.35 -5.44 4.60
CA LYS A 93 -5.04 -5.74 4.05
C LYS A 93 -4.70 -4.72 2.99
N LEU A 94 -3.58 -4.02 3.16
CA LEU A 94 -2.98 -3.23 2.09
C LEU A 94 -2.19 -4.17 1.17
N VAL A 95 -2.63 -4.28 -0.07
CA VAL A 95 -2.04 -5.15 -1.09
C VAL A 95 -1.40 -4.26 -2.15
N PHE A 96 -0.10 -4.40 -2.33
CA PHE A 96 0.67 -3.82 -3.42
C PHE A 96 0.97 -4.88 -4.47
N ASN A 97 0.82 -4.51 -5.73
CA ASN A 97 1.14 -5.34 -6.90
C ASN A 97 0.60 -6.78 -6.77
N ASP A 98 -0.72 -6.92 -6.67
CA ASP A 98 -1.41 -8.20 -6.45
C ASP A 98 -0.93 -9.30 -7.42
N ASN A 99 -0.78 -10.51 -6.90
CA ASN A 99 -0.25 -11.71 -7.58
C ASN A 99 1.23 -11.68 -7.99
N ASN A 100 1.97 -10.59 -7.74
CA ASN A 100 3.41 -10.58 -8.00
C ASN A 100 4.20 -11.19 -6.84
N ASP A 101 5.36 -11.75 -7.17
CA ASP A 101 6.31 -12.27 -6.18
C ASP A 101 7.05 -11.11 -5.50
N GLY A 102 7.29 -11.22 -4.18
CA GLY A 102 8.00 -10.18 -3.42
C GLY A 102 9.51 -10.08 -3.71
N ASN A 103 10.09 -11.07 -4.41
CA ASN A 103 11.45 -11.02 -4.95
C ASN A 103 11.50 -10.37 -6.34
N SER A 104 10.36 -10.05 -6.93
CA SER A 104 10.34 -9.43 -8.26
C SER A 104 11.04 -8.08 -8.22
N ILE A 105 11.93 -7.85 -9.20
CA ILE A 105 12.61 -6.57 -9.40
C ILE A 105 11.75 -5.57 -10.19
N ILE A 106 10.63 -6.04 -10.72
CA ILE A 106 9.59 -5.24 -11.39
C ILE A 106 8.30 -5.46 -10.59
N ASP A 107 7.71 -4.39 -10.06
CA ASP A 107 6.46 -4.46 -9.31
C ASP A 107 6.44 -5.53 -8.19
N PRO A 108 7.34 -5.47 -7.18
CA PRO A 108 7.35 -6.46 -6.10
C PRO A 108 6.02 -6.54 -5.37
N GLY A 109 5.52 -7.75 -5.17
CA GLY A 109 4.31 -8.00 -4.39
C GLY A 109 4.54 -7.80 -2.89
N LEU A 110 3.58 -7.17 -2.22
CA LEU A 110 3.60 -6.97 -0.77
C LEU A 110 2.18 -6.92 -0.21
N THR A 111 1.92 -7.63 0.89
CA THR A 111 0.67 -7.52 1.64
C THR A 111 0.96 -7.17 3.10
N ILE A 112 0.24 -6.19 3.64
CA ILE A 112 0.36 -5.72 5.02
C ILE A 112 -1.01 -5.79 5.69
N ALA A 113 -1.10 -6.49 6.82
CA ALA A 113 -2.30 -6.47 7.65
C ALA A 113 -2.35 -5.16 8.44
N LEU A 114 -3.48 -4.47 8.36
CA LEU A 114 -3.76 -3.20 9.00
C LEU A 114 -4.96 -3.36 9.93
N PRO A 115 -4.74 -3.63 11.23
CA PRO A 115 -5.81 -3.50 12.22
C PRO A 115 -6.40 -2.09 12.16
N LEU A 116 -7.73 -2.01 12.20
CA LEU A 116 -8.47 -0.78 12.34
C LEU A 116 -8.85 -0.66 13.81
N ASP A 117 -8.28 0.32 14.50
CA ASP A 117 -8.72 0.63 15.86
C ASP A 117 -10.14 1.20 15.81
N ASP A 118 -10.97 0.91 16.81
CA ASP A 118 -12.33 1.48 16.92
C ASP A 118 -12.35 3.03 16.94
N ALA A 119 -11.18 3.67 17.06
CA ALA A 119 -10.96 5.12 17.01
C ALA A 119 -10.83 5.70 15.58
N ALA A 120 -10.81 4.87 14.53
CA ALA A 120 -10.79 5.32 13.14
C ALA A 120 -12.19 5.66 12.58
N LYS A 121 -13.20 5.76 13.45
CA LYS A 121 -14.60 6.08 13.13
C LYS A 121 -14.92 7.57 13.33
#